data_AF-A0A2N2FAN0-F1
#
_entry.id   AF-A0A2N2FAN0-F1
#
_cell.length_a   1.000
_cell.length_b   1.000
_cell.length_c   1.000
_cell.angle_alpha   90.00
_cell.angle_beta   90.00
_cell.angle_gamma   90.00
#
_symmetry.space_group_name_H-M   'P 1'
#
loop_
_entity.id
_entity.type
_entity.pdbx_description
1 polymer ?
#
loop_
_entity_poly.entity_id
_entity_poly.type
_entity_poly.pdbx_seq_one_letter_code
_entity_poly.pdbx_strand_id
1 'polypeptide(L)' 'MVDKELLSRKLSQLREYLVALRNAEDITWKKYEKDLRARAFVERYLQLCIEKIIDIGNHFVS' A
#
# COMPACT_ATOMS: atom_id res chain seq x y z
N MET A 1 -4.70 25.07 0.85
CA MET A 1 -5.31 24.80 -0.47
C MET A 1 -4.81 23.45 -0.94
N VAL A 2 -5.70 22.57 -1.39
CA VAL A 2 -5.33 21.21 -1.82
C VAL A 2 -4.37 21.26 -3.01
N ASP A 3 -3.13 20.82 -2.79
CA ASP A 3 -2.16 20.59 -3.86
C ASP A 3 -2.54 19.32 -4.64
N LYS A 4 -2.99 19.51 -5.88
CA LYS A 4 -3.43 18.44 -6.77
C LYS A 4 -2.27 17.57 -7.28
N GLU A 5 -1.09 18.16 -7.46
CA GLU A 5 0.07 17.44 -7.95
C GLU A 5 0.61 16.50 -6.86
N LEU A 6 0.70 16.99 -5.63
CA LEU A 6 1.07 16.17 -4.47
C LEU A 6 0.08 15.01 -4.27
N LEU A 7 -1.22 15.29 -4.38
CA LEU A 7 -2.27 14.27 -4.29
C LEU A 7 -2.12 13.21 -5.39
N SER A 8 -1.88 13.64 -6.63
CA SER A 8 -1.66 12.72 -7.75
C SER A 8 -0.47 11.79 -7.50
N ARG A 9 0.64 12.31 -6.98
CA ARG A 9 1.83 11.50 -6.64
C ARG A 9 1.52 10.48 -5.54
N LYS A 10 0.80 10.88 -4.50
CA LYS A 10 0.38 9.98 -3.40
C LYS A 10 -0.55 8.86 -3.91
N LEU A 11 -1.49 9.18 -4.80
CA LEU A 11 -2.38 8.20 -5.41
C LEU A 11 -1.64 7.22 -6.33
N SER A 12 -0.65 7.69 -7.10
CA SER A 12 0.21 6.81 -7.91
C SER A 12 0.99 5.82 -7.03
N GLN A 13 1.60 6.29 -5.93
CA GLN A 13 2.30 5.42 -4.99
C GLN A 13 1.38 4.39 -4.34
N LEU A 14 0.18 4.80 -3.90
CA LEU A 14 -0.81 3.86 -3.37
C LEU A 14 -1.18 2.78 -4.39
N ARG A 15 -1.32 3.16 -5.67
CA ARG A 15 -1.59 2.21 -6.75
C ARG A 15 -0.46 1.22 -6.95
N GLU A 16 0.80 1.67 -6.90
CA GLU A 16 1.97 0.79 -7.00
C GLU A 16 1.96 -0.29 -5.91
N TYR A 17 1.66 0.10 -4.66
CA TYR A 17 1.59 -0.85 -3.55
C TYR A 17 0.45 -1.86 -3.71
N LEU A 18 -0.73 -1.40 -4.13
CA LEU A 18 -1.88 -2.28 -4.40
C LEU A 18 -1.61 -3.25 -5.55
N VAL A 19 -0.94 -2.79 -6.61
CA VAL A 19 -0.57 -3.64 -7.74
C VAL A 19 0.45 -4.70 -7.31
N ALA A 20 1.43 -4.34 -6.48
CA ALA A 20 2.40 -5.31 -5.95
C ALA A 20 1.71 -6.40 -5.12
N LEU A 21 0.73 -6.04 -4.27
CA LEU A 21 -0.08 -7.01 -3.53
C LEU A 21 -0.93 -7.88 -4.45
N ARG A 22 -1.57 -7.27 -5.46
CA ARG A 22 -2.45 -7.99 -6.39
C ARG A 22 -1.69 -8.98 -7.28
N ASN A 23 -0.46 -8.65 -7.65
CA ASN A 23 0.39 -9.49 -8.49
C ASN A 23 1.11 -10.59 -7.71
N ALA A 24 1.04 -10.59 -6.37
CA ALA A 24 1.63 -11.61 -5.51
C ALA A 24 0.74 -12.87 -5.42
N GLU A 25 0.30 -13.37 -6.58
CA GLU A 25 -0.60 -14.54 -6.69
C GLU A 25 0.05 -15.84 -6.19
N ASP A 26 1.39 -15.87 -6.12
CA ASP A 26 2.16 -16.99 -5.59
C ASP A 26 2.11 -17.08 -4.05
N ILE A 27 1.66 -16.03 -3.36
CA ILE A 27 1.52 -15.99 -1.90
C ILE A 27 0.16 -16.53 -1.48
N THR A 28 0.08 -17.86 -1.40
CA THR A 28 -1.07 -18.55 -0.79
C THR A 28 -1.07 -18.39 0.73
N TRP A 29 -2.22 -18.64 1.38
CA TRP A 29 -2.32 -18.65 2.85
C TRP A 29 -1.26 -19.54 3.52
N LYS A 30 -1.04 -20.75 2.97
CA LYS A 30 -0.03 -21.68 3.48
C LYS A 30 1.40 -21.14 3.33
N LYS A 31 1.70 -20.40 2.25
CA LYS A 31 3.00 -19.74 2.06
C LYS A 31 3.15 -18.58 3.04
N TYR A 32 2.12 -17.76 3.22
CA TYR A 32 2.10 -16.67 4.21
C TYR A 32 2.36 -17.17 5.64
N GLU A 33 1.78 -18.30 6.04
CA GLU A 33 1.98 -18.88 7.38
C GLU A 33 3.37 -19.48 7.62
N LYS A 34 4.08 -19.87 6.56
CA LYS A 34 5.35 -20.60 6.71
C LYS A 34 6.58 -19.82 6.25
N ASP A 35 6.40 -18.85 5.37
CA ASP A 35 7.47 -18.02 4.82
C ASP A 35 7.43 -16.62 5.43
N LEU A 36 8.43 -16.32 6.25
CA LEU A 36 8.59 -15.03 6.91
C LEU A 36 8.68 -13.86 5.91
N ARG A 37 9.34 -14.06 4.76
CA ARG A 37 9.51 -13.02 3.75
C ARG A 37 8.19 -12.74 3.03
N ALA A 38 7.46 -13.80 2.67
CA ALA A 38 6.14 -13.65 2.05
C ALA A 38 5.17 -12.92 3.00
N ARG A 39 5.19 -13.27 4.28
CA ARG A 39 4.41 -12.58 5.31
C ARG A 39 4.80 -11.12 5.45
N ALA A 40 6.09 -10.84 5.66
CA ALA A 40 6.59 -9.49 5.83
C ALA A 40 6.30 -8.61 4.61
N PHE A 41 6.38 -9.17 3.40
CA PHE A 41 5.98 -8.48 2.17
C PHE A 41 4.51 -8.05 2.22
N VAL A 42 3.58 -9.00 2.46
CA VAL A 42 2.14 -8.70 2.48
C VAL A 42 1.82 -7.67 3.58
N GLU A 43 2.31 -7.89 4.79
CA GLU A 43 2.05 -6.99 5.92
C GLU A 43 2.62 -5.59 5.69
N ARG A 44 3.85 -5.48 5.17
CA ARG A 44 4.48 -4.18 4.89
C ARG A 44 3.73 -3.40 3.83
N TYR A 45 3.32 -4.06 2.74
CA TYR A 45 2.60 -3.38 1.66
C TYR A 45 1.19 -2.97 2.10
N LEU A 46 0.51 -3.76 2.94
CA LEU A 46 -0.76 -3.36 3.55
C LEU A 46 -0.59 -2.13 4.47
N GLN A 47 0.42 -2.14 5.33
CA GLN A 47 0.75 -0.99 6.18
C GLN A 47 0.98 0.27 5.34
N LEU A 48 1.81 0.17 4.29
CA LEU A 48 2.10 1.28 3.39
C LEU A 48 0.84 1.83 2.69
N CYS A 49 -0.09 0.97 2.30
CA CYS A 49 -1.37 1.41 1.73
C CYS A 49 -2.19 2.21 2.75
N ILE A 50 -2.29 1.73 3.99
CA ILE A 50 -3.04 2.39 5.06
C ILE A 50 -2.42 3.75 5.39
N GLU A 51 -1.09 3.81 5.58
CA GLU A 51 -0.36 5.05 5.81
C GLU A 51 -0.62 6.07 4.69
N LYS A 52 -0.57 5.64 3.42
CA LYS A 52 -0.83 6.54 2.28
C LYS A 52 -2.26 7.06 2.24
N ILE A 53 -3.25 6.26 2.61
CA ILE A 53 -4.65 6.71 2.68
C ILE A 53 -4.83 7.76 3.78
N ILE A 54 -4.24 7.53 4.96
CA ILE A 54 -4.26 8.50 6.08
C ILE A 54 -3.60 9.82 5.66
N ASP A 55 -2.42 9.73 5.04
CA ASP A 55 -1.68 10.85 4.47
C ASP A 55 -2.49 11.68 3.47
N ILE A 56 -3.26 11.00 2.60
CA ILE A 56 -4.14 11.63 1.61
C ILE A 56 -5.31 12.31 2.33
N GLY A 57 -5.95 11.63 3.27
CA GLY A 57 -7.04 12.19 4.08
C GLY A 57 -6.63 13.45 4.82
N ASN A 58 -5.46 13.43 5.46
CA ASN A 58 -4.90 14.59 6.17
C ASN A 58 -4.66 15.79 5.25
N HIS A 59 -4.22 15.55 4.01
CA HIS A 59 -4.03 16.61 3.01
C HIS A 59 -5.32 17.29 2.56
N PHE A 60 -6.47 16.60 2.67
CA PHE A 60 -7.77 17.21 2.38
C PHE A 60 -8.32 18.05 3.54
N VAL A 61 -7.99 17.68 4.78
CA VAL A 61 -8.54 18.31 5.98
C VAL A 61 -7.68 19.48 6.50
N SER A 62 -6.37 19.52 6.16
CA SER A 62 -5.48 20.66 6.42
C SER A 62 -5.55 21.73 5.32
#